data_AF-A0ABC8LR70-F1
#
_entry.id   AF-A0ABC8LR70-F1
#
_cell.length_a   1.000
_cell.length_b   1.000
_cell.length_c   1.000
_cell.angle_alpha   90.00
_cell.angle_beta   90.00
_cell.angle_gamma   90.00
#
_symmetry.space_group_name_H-M   'P 1'
#
loop_
_entity.id
_entity.type
_entity.pdbx_description
1 polymer ?
#
loop_
_entity_poly.entity_id
_entity_poly.type
_entity_poly.pdbx_seq_one_letter_code
_entity_poly.pdbx_strand_id
1 'polypeptide(L)'
;MGSDSEELAAASRLEDDLSFYQTTSSDIAKLFEIETQVKRPALVLLKKEEEKLARFDGNFTKAAITEFVSANKVPLVINFTREGASMIFENSVKNQLILFATTNESEKHLPTLREVAKSFKRKFVFVYVQMDNEDYEEAVSGFFGVTGNAPKFCICVCSRFFVYTGNENMRKFILDGELTVNNIKASSTSIFLRQTKPFYKSDPVPENNDGDVKIIVGNNFDEIVLDESKDVLLEIYAPWCGYCQSFEPIYNKLGKYLKGIDSLVVAKMDGTTNEHPRAKADGFPTILFFPGGNKSFDPITVDVDRTVVELYKFLKKHASTPFKLAKPATPEPVITTKKADEKNEGDNAKDEL
;
A
#
# COMPACT_ATOMS: atom_id res chain seq x y z
N MET A 1 -49.31 22.14 4.69
CA MET A 1 -47.99 21.67 4.19
C MET A 1 -47.91 22.13 2.74
N GLY A 2 -46.84 22.86 2.39
CA GLY A 2 -46.66 23.44 1.04
C GLY A 2 -45.62 22.67 0.24
N SER A 3 -45.37 23.10 -1.01
CA SER A 3 -44.40 22.50 -1.95
C SER A 3 -43.03 22.23 -1.33
N ASP A 4 -42.55 23.13 -0.47
CA ASP A 4 -41.25 22.99 0.19
C ASP A 4 -41.18 21.74 1.10
N SER A 5 -42.27 21.41 1.79
CA SER A 5 -42.32 20.23 2.67
C SER A 5 -42.22 18.92 1.85
N GLU A 6 -42.77 18.92 0.63
CA GLU A 6 -42.67 17.79 -0.30
C GLU A 6 -41.24 17.62 -0.83
N GLU A 7 -40.55 18.73 -1.15
CA GLU A 7 -39.15 18.72 -1.58
C GLU A 7 -38.22 18.16 -0.48
N LEU A 8 -38.42 18.57 0.78
CA LEU A 8 -37.66 18.04 1.93
C LEU A 8 -37.91 16.53 2.14
N ALA A 9 -39.19 16.11 2.08
CA ALA A 9 -39.55 14.70 2.20
C ALA A 9 -39.04 13.85 1.04
N ALA A 10 -38.95 14.43 -0.17
CA ALA A 10 -38.38 13.75 -1.33
C ALA A 10 -36.86 13.59 -1.21
N ALA A 11 -36.16 14.56 -0.60
CA ALA A 11 -34.73 14.44 -0.30
C ALA A 11 -34.47 13.44 0.84
N SER A 12 -35.31 13.41 1.88
CA SER A 12 -35.11 12.50 3.02
C SER A 12 -35.19 11.02 2.65
N ARG A 13 -35.99 10.67 1.63
CA ARG A 13 -36.08 9.29 1.09
C ARG A 13 -34.79 8.79 0.41
N LEU A 14 -33.80 9.65 0.20
CA LEU A 14 -32.52 9.29 -0.40
C LEU A 14 -31.40 9.16 0.64
N GLU A 15 -31.67 9.47 1.90
CA GLU A 15 -30.67 9.58 2.96
C GLU A 15 -31.14 8.78 4.19
N ASP A 16 -31.00 7.45 4.12
CA ASP A 16 -31.50 6.52 5.13
C ASP A 16 -30.78 6.64 6.49
N ASP A 17 -29.55 7.18 6.48
CA ASP A 17 -28.70 7.33 7.68
C ASP A 17 -28.98 8.63 8.46
N LEU A 18 -29.91 9.47 7.98
CA LEU A 18 -30.19 10.78 8.56
C LEU A 18 -31.65 10.93 9.00
N SER A 19 -31.83 11.55 10.17
CA SER A 19 -33.16 11.91 10.65
C SER A 19 -33.52 13.33 10.21
N PHE A 20 -34.65 13.45 9.50
CA PHE A 20 -35.18 14.74 9.05
C PHE A 20 -36.31 15.19 9.96
N TYR A 21 -36.24 16.44 10.42
CA TYR A 21 -37.24 17.06 11.28
C TYR A 21 -37.73 18.36 10.66
N GLN A 22 -39.01 18.68 10.85
CA GLN A 22 -39.61 19.95 10.45
C GLN A 22 -40.31 20.60 11.64
N THR A 23 -40.21 21.92 11.76
CA THR A 23 -40.89 22.69 12.81
C THR A 23 -41.28 24.06 12.30
N THR A 24 -42.38 24.59 12.83
CA THR A 24 -42.84 25.96 12.59
C THR A 24 -42.66 26.84 13.83
N SER A 25 -42.09 26.30 14.92
CA SER A 25 -41.90 27.03 16.19
C SER A 25 -40.86 28.13 16.04
N SER A 26 -41.24 29.36 16.40
CA SER A 26 -40.34 30.51 16.43
C SER A 26 -39.23 30.37 17.48
N ASP A 27 -39.48 29.65 18.56
CA ASP A 27 -38.51 29.49 19.65
C ASP A 27 -37.39 28.52 19.25
N ILE A 28 -37.73 27.48 18.48
CA ILE A 28 -36.73 26.57 17.89
C ILE A 28 -35.91 27.30 16.82
N ALA A 29 -36.52 28.17 16.02
CA ALA A 29 -35.79 28.98 15.04
C ALA A 29 -34.76 29.91 15.71
N LYS A 30 -35.09 30.52 16.86
CA LYS A 30 -34.17 31.34 17.65
C LYS A 30 -33.01 30.51 18.21
N LEU A 31 -33.25 29.27 18.65
CA LEU A 31 -32.21 28.38 19.18
C LEU A 31 -31.10 28.09 18.15
N PHE A 32 -31.46 28.04 16.86
CA PHE A 32 -30.51 27.85 15.77
C PHE A 32 -30.07 29.17 15.12
N GLU A 33 -30.29 30.31 15.81
CA GLU A 33 -29.92 31.65 15.33
C GLU A 33 -30.44 31.94 13.91
N ILE A 34 -31.64 31.44 13.59
CA ILE A 34 -32.32 31.74 12.34
C ILE A 34 -33.11 33.04 12.57
N GLU A 35 -32.54 34.16 12.14
CA GLU A 35 -33.17 35.48 12.31
C GLU A 35 -34.52 35.58 11.58
N THR A 36 -35.39 36.48 12.07
CA THR A 36 -36.71 36.72 11.47
C THR A 36 -36.65 37.29 10.06
N GLN A 37 -35.49 37.82 9.65
CA GLN A 37 -35.22 38.42 8.33
C GLN A 37 -34.74 37.39 7.28
N VAL A 38 -34.49 36.13 7.68
CA VAL A 38 -33.99 35.09 6.76
C VAL A 38 -35.10 34.62 5.82
N LYS A 39 -34.76 34.38 4.54
CA LYS A 39 -35.64 33.76 3.55
C LYS A 39 -36.10 32.40 4.05
N ARG A 40 -37.41 32.26 4.29
CA ARG A 40 -38.03 30.97 4.66
C ARG A 40 -38.43 30.22 3.38
N PRO A 41 -38.41 28.88 3.40
CA PRO A 41 -37.98 27.98 4.49
C PRO A 41 -36.46 27.98 4.71
N ALA A 42 -36.03 27.80 5.97
CA ALA A 42 -34.63 27.64 6.35
C ALA A 42 -34.32 26.17 6.65
N LEU A 43 -33.19 25.67 6.16
CA LEU A 43 -32.70 24.32 6.43
C LEU A 43 -31.34 24.39 7.12
N VAL A 44 -31.20 23.60 8.17
CA VAL A 44 -29.95 23.44 8.91
C VAL A 44 -29.65 21.95 9.06
N LEU A 45 -28.38 21.58 8.90
CA LEU A 45 -27.88 20.24 9.19
C LEU A 45 -27.13 20.30 10.52
N LEU A 46 -27.59 19.52 11.49
CA LEU A 46 -26.92 19.35 12.77
C LEU A 46 -25.87 18.26 12.64
N LYS A 47 -24.66 18.55 13.09
CA LYS A 47 -23.54 17.61 13.10
C LYS A 47 -23.19 17.27 14.54
N LYS A 48 -22.69 16.06 14.78
CA LYS A 48 -22.24 15.64 16.13
C LYS A 48 -20.92 16.31 16.51
N GLU A 49 -20.18 16.80 15.50
CA GLU A 49 -18.84 17.36 15.61
C GLU A 49 -18.83 18.88 15.89
N GLU A 50 -17.63 19.45 16.05
CA GLU A 50 -17.42 20.88 16.38
C GLU A 50 -18.04 21.87 15.37
N GLU A 51 -18.22 21.47 14.10
CA GLU A 51 -19.07 22.20 13.15
C GLU A 51 -20.54 21.94 13.50
N LYS A 52 -20.97 22.39 14.68
CA LYS A 52 -22.27 22.08 15.32
C LYS A 52 -23.48 22.27 14.38
N LEU A 53 -23.35 23.10 13.36
CA LEU A 53 -24.44 23.42 12.43
C LEU A 53 -23.90 23.85 11.05
N ALA A 54 -24.47 23.30 9.98
CA ALA A 54 -24.32 23.82 8.61
C ALA A 54 -25.65 24.44 8.16
N ARG A 55 -25.59 25.65 7.59
CA ARG A 55 -26.78 26.38 7.07
C ARG A 55 -26.90 26.18 5.57
N PHE A 56 -28.11 25.94 5.10
CA PHE A 56 -28.44 25.88 3.69
C PHE A 56 -28.93 27.24 3.19
N ASP A 57 -28.31 27.77 2.15
CA ASP A 57 -28.61 29.06 1.51
C ASP A 57 -29.07 28.90 0.04
N GLY A 58 -29.18 27.67 -0.44
CA GLY A 58 -29.59 27.34 -1.81
C GLY A 58 -31.11 27.42 -2.04
N ASN A 59 -31.51 27.11 -3.28
CA ASN A 59 -32.92 26.97 -3.62
C ASN A 59 -33.51 25.73 -2.96
N PHE A 60 -34.72 25.84 -2.40
CA PHE A 60 -35.35 24.76 -1.66
C PHE A 60 -35.95 23.68 -2.59
N THR A 61 -35.07 22.92 -3.24
CA THR A 61 -35.42 21.82 -4.14
C THR A 61 -34.75 20.54 -3.68
N LYS A 62 -35.35 19.38 -3.98
CA LYS A 62 -34.81 18.05 -3.66
C LYS A 62 -33.35 17.93 -4.04
N ALA A 63 -32.99 18.35 -5.26
CA ALA A 63 -31.63 18.22 -5.78
C ALA A 63 -30.63 19.05 -4.96
N ALA A 64 -30.96 20.32 -4.68
CA ALA A 64 -30.07 21.20 -3.92
C ALA A 64 -29.96 20.79 -2.45
N ILE A 65 -31.05 20.32 -1.83
CA ILE A 65 -31.04 19.77 -0.48
C ILE A 65 -30.19 18.50 -0.42
N THR A 66 -30.34 17.59 -1.38
CA THR A 66 -29.57 16.34 -1.43
C THR A 66 -28.07 16.63 -1.61
N GLU A 67 -27.71 17.57 -2.50
CA GLU A 67 -26.31 17.98 -2.68
C GLU A 67 -25.75 18.63 -1.41
N PHE A 68 -26.51 19.51 -0.75
CA PHE A 68 -26.11 20.15 0.50
C PHE A 68 -25.88 19.12 1.62
N VAL A 69 -26.81 18.18 1.79
CA VAL A 69 -26.70 17.10 2.78
C VAL A 69 -25.49 16.24 2.46
N SER A 70 -25.35 15.76 1.23
CA SER A 70 -24.21 14.95 0.80
C SER A 70 -22.87 15.67 0.98
N ALA A 71 -22.81 16.99 0.76
CA ALA A 71 -21.60 17.78 0.93
C ALA A 71 -21.23 18.04 2.41
N ASN A 72 -22.18 17.92 3.33
CA ASN A 72 -22.00 18.29 4.73
C ASN A 72 -22.20 17.13 5.72
N LYS A 73 -22.69 15.97 5.29
CA LYS A 73 -22.93 14.79 6.14
C LYS A 73 -21.66 14.09 6.59
N VAL A 74 -20.57 14.24 5.83
CA VAL A 74 -19.27 13.67 6.18
C VAL A 74 -18.49 14.68 7.04
N PRO A 75 -17.96 14.26 8.20
CA PRO A 75 -17.08 15.09 9.01
C PRO A 75 -15.90 15.64 8.21
N LEU A 76 -15.40 16.81 8.60
CA LEU A 76 -14.21 17.40 8.00
C LEU A 76 -12.98 16.50 8.13
N VAL A 77 -12.87 15.76 9.23
CA VAL A 77 -11.83 14.77 9.52
C VAL A 77 -12.54 13.53 10.07
N ILE A 78 -12.28 12.38 9.48
CA ILE A 78 -12.89 11.10 9.85
C ILE A 78 -11.88 10.31 10.69
N ASN A 79 -12.29 9.80 11.84
CA ASN A 79 -11.45 8.88 12.61
C ASN A 79 -11.49 7.50 11.95
N PHE A 80 -10.34 6.85 11.80
CA PHE A 80 -10.24 5.50 11.28
C PHE A 80 -10.70 4.50 12.34
N THR A 81 -12.02 4.33 12.45
CA THR A 81 -12.67 3.28 13.23
C THR A 81 -13.46 2.38 12.30
N ARG A 82 -14.07 1.31 12.83
CA ARG A 82 -14.98 0.46 12.06
C ARG A 82 -16.10 1.24 11.38
N GLU A 83 -16.67 2.22 12.07
CA GLU A 83 -17.74 3.09 11.54
C GLU A 83 -17.17 4.10 10.53
N GLY A 84 -16.02 4.70 10.84
CA GLY A 84 -15.37 5.67 9.95
C GLY A 84 -14.85 5.06 8.65
N ALA A 85 -14.48 3.78 8.67
CA ALA A 85 -13.97 3.06 7.50
C ALA A 85 -14.96 3.06 6.32
N SER A 86 -16.25 2.79 6.57
CA SER A 86 -17.28 2.88 5.52
C SER A 86 -17.33 4.28 4.91
N MET A 87 -17.28 5.33 5.73
CA MET A 87 -17.30 6.73 5.26
C MET A 87 -16.08 7.10 4.41
N ILE A 88 -14.94 6.44 4.63
CA ILE A 88 -13.68 6.66 3.91
C ILE A 88 -13.69 5.91 2.57
N PHE A 89 -14.02 4.62 2.58
CA PHE A 89 -13.89 3.77 1.39
C PHE A 89 -15.05 3.93 0.41
N GLU A 90 -16.26 4.19 0.90
CA GLU A 90 -17.46 4.45 0.08
C GLU A 90 -17.51 5.91 -0.41
N ASN A 91 -16.59 6.76 0.05
CA ASN A 91 -16.52 8.14 -0.40
C ASN A 91 -16.26 8.24 -1.91
N SER A 92 -16.95 9.19 -2.57
CA SER A 92 -16.69 9.50 -3.99
C SER A 92 -15.28 10.07 -4.22
N VAL A 93 -14.70 10.72 -3.21
CA VAL A 93 -13.34 11.27 -3.25
C VAL A 93 -12.36 10.15 -2.89
N LYS A 94 -11.46 9.82 -3.81
CA LYS A 94 -10.50 8.70 -3.65
C LYS A 94 -9.11 9.12 -3.17
N ASN A 95 -8.84 10.42 -3.10
CA ASN A 95 -7.61 10.92 -2.50
C ASN A 95 -7.81 11.06 -0.99
N GLN A 96 -6.87 10.56 -0.22
CA GLN A 96 -6.93 10.58 1.24
C GLN A 96 -5.71 11.32 1.78
N LEU A 97 -5.90 12.11 2.83
CA LEU A 97 -4.83 12.70 3.62
C LEU A 97 -5.01 12.18 5.05
N ILE A 98 -4.07 11.35 5.48
CA ILE A 98 -4.14 10.56 6.69
C ILE A 98 -3.13 11.10 7.70
N LEU A 99 -3.59 11.47 8.89
CA LEU A 99 -2.75 11.77 10.03
C LEU A 99 -2.58 10.51 10.86
N PHE A 100 -1.34 10.08 11.03
CA PHE A 100 -0.94 9.10 12.02
C PHE A 100 -0.45 9.86 13.24
N ALA A 101 -1.13 9.75 14.37
CA ALA A 101 -0.68 10.34 15.63
C ALA A 101 -1.24 9.57 16.83
N THR A 102 -0.50 9.57 17.93
CA THR A 102 -1.01 9.11 19.23
C THR A 102 -2.13 10.04 19.73
N THR A 103 -2.96 9.58 20.67
CA THR A 103 -4.01 10.41 21.28
C THR A 103 -3.47 11.76 21.77
N ASN A 104 -2.33 11.75 22.48
CA ASN A 104 -1.71 12.94 23.07
C ASN A 104 -1.21 13.96 22.03
N GLU A 105 -0.77 13.49 20.87
CA GLU A 105 -0.28 14.37 19.80
C GLU A 105 -1.39 14.84 18.88
N SER A 106 -2.47 14.06 18.78
CA SER A 106 -3.63 14.40 17.97
C SER A 106 -4.22 15.75 18.38
N GLU A 107 -4.26 16.08 19.67
CA GLU A 107 -4.78 17.38 20.16
C GLU A 107 -4.03 18.58 19.57
N LYS A 108 -2.74 18.42 19.27
CA LYS A 108 -1.89 19.48 18.69
C LYS A 108 -2.06 19.59 17.17
N HIS A 109 -2.26 18.47 16.49
CA HIS A 109 -2.21 18.41 15.02
C HIS A 109 -3.58 18.31 14.34
N LEU A 110 -4.63 17.87 15.05
CA LEU A 110 -6.00 17.84 14.53
C LEU A 110 -6.55 19.23 14.17
N PRO A 111 -6.30 20.31 14.95
CA PRO A 111 -6.72 21.66 14.54
C PRO A 111 -6.08 22.10 13.22
N THR A 112 -4.78 21.82 13.05
CA THR A 112 -4.04 22.04 11.80
C THR A 112 -4.66 21.26 10.65
N LEU A 113 -4.95 19.97 10.87
CA LEU A 113 -5.57 19.11 9.86
C LEU A 113 -6.95 19.63 9.44
N ARG A 114 -7.80 20.03 10.39
CA ARG A 114 -9.12 20.61 10.12
C ARG A 114 -9.01 21.89 9.30
N GLU A 115 -8.03 22.74 9.61
CA GLU A 115 -7.81 23.99 8.87
C GLU A 115 -7.36 23.73 7.41
N VAL A 116 -6.52 22.72 7.19
CA VAL A 116 -6.18 22.25 5.84
C VAL A 116 -7.42 21.68 5.15
N ALA A 117 -8.22 20.88 5.86
CA ALA A 117 -9.41 20.23 5.31
C ALA A 117 -10.42 21.22 4.73
N LYS A 118 -10.61 22.38 5.37
CA LYS A 118 -11.46 23.46 4.84
C LYS A 118 -11.04 23.93 3.44
N SER A 119 -9.73 23.96 3.15
CA SER A 119 -9.18 24.44 1.87
C SER A 119 -9.27 23.40 0.74
N PHE A 120 -9.46 22.14 1.10
CA PHE A 120 -9.39 21.00 0.18
C PHE A 120 -10.66 20.12 0.23
N LYS A 121 -11.79 20.69 0.70
CA LYS A 121 -13.10 20.04 0.65
C LYS A 121 -13.36 19.45 -0.74
N ARG A 122 -13.89 18.23 -0.78
CA ARG A 122 -14.19 17.46 -2.01
C ARG A 122 -12.97 17.08 -2.87
N LYS A 123 -11.74 17.45 -2.49
CA LYS A 123 -10.51 17.04 -3.19
C LYS A 123 -9.78 15.91 -2.48
N PHE A 124 -9.81 15.93 -1.14
CA PHE A 124 -9.27 14.91 -0.27
C PHE A 124 -10.29 14.53 0.81
N VAL A 125 -10.28 13.26 1.19
CA VAL A 125 -10.86 12.77 2.45
C VAL A 125 -9.77 12.90 3.50
N PHE A 126 -10.10 13.52 4.63
CA PHE A 126 -9.15 13.69 5.73
C PHE A 126 -9.41 12.64 6.78
N VAL A 127 -8.37 11.91 7.16
CA VAL A 127 -8.47 10.76 8.04
C VAL A 127 -7.50 10.94 9.21
N TYR A 128 -7.93 10.57 10.41
CA TYR A 128 -7.07 10.44 11.58
C TYR A 128 -6.99 8.97 11.99
N VAL A 129 -5.78 8.43 12.06
CA VAL A 129 -5.49 7.08 12.56
C VAL A 129 -4.80 7.25 13.92
N GLN A 130 -5.44 6.69 14.94
CA GLN A 130 -4.93 6.66 16.29
C GLN A 130 -3.86 5.56 16.41
N MET A 131 -2.61 5.95 16.66
CA MET A 131 -1.47 5.02 16.65
C MET A 131 -1.33 4.20 17.94
N ASP A 132 -1.83 4.70 19.06
CA ASP A 132 -1.83 4.02 20.36
C ASP A 132 -3.01 3.05 20.52
N ASN A 133 -3.67 2.70 19.42
CA ASN A 133 -4.74 1.70 19.36
C ASN A 133 -4.27 0.46 18.58
N GLU A 134 -4.06 -0.63 19.31
CA GLU A 134 -3.51 -1.90 18.79
C GLU A 134 -4.34 -2.50 17.64
N ASP A 135 -5.66 -2.27 17.61
CA ASP A 135 -6.55 -2.83 16.57
C ASP A 135 -6.25 -2.27 15.17
N TYR A 136 -5.70 -1.06 15.10
CA TYR A 136 -5.48 -0.33 13.85
C TYR A 136 -4.01 -0.09 13.56
N GLU A 137 -3.15 -0.09 14.59
CA GLU A 137 -1.73 0.21 14.45
C GLU A 137 -1.07 -0.75 13.45
N GLU A 138 -1.06 -2.06 13.70
CA GLU A 138 -0.22 -2.97 12.93
C GLU A 138 -0.61 -3.05 11.45
N ALA A 139 -1.90 -3.23 11.17
CA ALA A 139 -2.39 -3.40 9.80
C ALA A 139 -2.29 -2.11 8.96
N VAL A 140 -2.63 -0.95 9.54
CA VAL A 140 -2.67 0.32 8.80
C VAL A 140 -1.26 0.90 8.71
N SER A 141 -0.51 0.92 9.81
CA SER A 141 0.84 1.50 9.84
C SER A 141 1.82 0.71 8.95
N GLY A 142 1.74 -0.63 8.96
CA GLY A 142 2.53 -1.50 8.09
C GLY A 142 2.21 -1.34 6.60
N PHE A 143 0.94 -1.10 6.26
CA PHE A 143 0.55 -0.83 4.88
C PHE A 143 1.15 0.49 4.35
N PHE A 144 1.15 1.54 5.18
CA PHE A 144 1.71 2.84 4.81
C PHE A 144 3.22 2.97 5.05
N GLY A 145 3.85 2.00 5.71
CA GLY A 145 5.28 2.08 6.08
C GLY A 145 5.55 3.15 7.12
N VAL A 146 4.55 3.47 7.95
CA VAL A 146 4.68 4.40 9.08
C VAL A 146 5.01 3.57 10.30
N THR A 147 6.19 3.76 10.88
CA THR A 147 6.60 3.09 12.12
C THR A 147 6.99 4.11 13.16
N GLY A 148 6.80 3.75 14.44
CA GLY A 148 7.12 4.57 15.60
C GLY A 148 6.02 5.58 15.96
N ASN A 149 6.17 6.22 17.11
CA ASN A 149 5.09 7.01 17.72
C ASN A 149 5.06 8.49 17.28
N ALA A 150 5.97 8.91 16.40
CA ALA A 150 6.02 10.30 15.95
C ALA A 150 4.88 10.60 14.96
N PRO A 151 4.26 11.80 15.02
CA PRO A 151 3.13 12.11 14.18
C PRO A 151 3.59 12.27 12.73
N LYS A 152 2.90 11.62 11.80
CA LYS A 152 3.20 11.70 10.37
C LYS A 152 1.94 11.98 9.57
N PHE A 153 2.06 12.81 8.54
CA PHE A 153 1.02 12.93 7.53
C PHE A 153 1.37 12.07 6.32
N CYS A 154 0.47 11.17 5.96
CA CYS A 154 0.55 10.43 4.71
C CYS A 154 -0.53 10.91 3.76
N ILE A 155 -0.16 11.23 2.53
CA ILE A 155 -1.10 11.53 1.47
C ILE A 155 -1.15 10.33 0.54
N CYS A 156 -2.37 9.86 0.26
CA CYS A 156 -2.63 8.75 -0.63
C CYS A 156 -3.46 9.25 -1.79
N VAL A 157 -2.87 9.20 -2.99
CA VAL A 157 -3.53 9.63 -4.22
C VAL A 157 -3.81 8.42 -5.08
N CYS A 158 -5.08 8.10 -5.25
CA CYS A 158 -5.53 7.09 -6.20
C CYS A 158 -5.60 7.74 -7.60
N SER A 159 -4.76 7.26 -8.51
CA SER A 159 -4.67 7.85 -9.85
C SER A 159 -5.50 7.05 -10.86
N ARG A 160 -6.73 7.53 -11.08
CA ARG A 160 -7.64 7.24 -12.21
C ARG A 160 -8.41 5.91 -12.19
N PHE A 161 -9.71 6.06 -12.45
CA PHE A 161 -10.79 5.10 -12.67
C PHE A 161 -10.47 4.16 -13.85
N PHE A 162 -10.35 2.86 -13.60
CA PHE A 162 -10.90 1.79 -14.45
C PHE A 162 -11.36 0.66 -13.51
N VAL A 163 -12.39 -0.04 -13.97
CA VAL A 163 -13.24 -1.00 -13.25
C VAL A 163 -12.45 -1.95 -12.34
N TYR A 164 -12.87 -2.01 -11.06
CA TYR A 164 -12.50 -2.94 -9.99
C TYR A 164 -11.49 -4.06 -10.34
N THR A 165 -10.25 -3.91 -9.87
CA THR A 165 -9.46 -4.88 -9.07
C THR A 165 -8.40 -4.11 -8.27
N GLY A 166 -8.42 -4.18 -6.93
CA GLY A 166 -7.25 -3.86 -6.09
C GLY A 166 -6.68 -2.43 -6.07
N ASN A 167 -5.71 -2.22 -5.17
CA ASN A 167 -4.97 -0.98 -4.90
C ASN A 167 -3.96 -0.60 -6.02
N GLU A 168 -4.16 -1.03 -7.27
CA GLU A 168 -3.11 -1.19 -8.29
C GLU A 168 -2.41 0.12 -8.73
N ASN A 169 -2.97 1.30 -8.43
CA ASN A 169 -2.37 2.60 -8.76
C ASN A 169 -2.39 3.61 -7.59
N MET A 170 -2.44 3.12 -6.36
CA MET A 170 -2.34 3.98 -5.18
C MET A 170 -0.90 4.50 -5.04
N ARG A 171 -0.74 5.83 -5.03
CA ARG A 171 0.56 6.47 -4.76
C ARG A 171 0.54 7.03 -3.35
N LYS A 172 1.47 6.56 -2.52
CA LYS A 172 1.69 7.03 -1.15
C LYS A 172 2.71 8.17 -1.17
N PHE A 173 2.55 9.13 -0.28
CA PHE A 173 3.49 10.22 -0.06
C PHE A 173 3.59 10.44 1.44
N ILE A 174 4.79 10.45 1.98
CA ILE A 174 5.03 10.74 3.41
C ILE A 174 5.52 12.18 3.50
N LEU A 175 4.93 12.93 4.43
CA LEU A 175 5.35 14.28 4.77
C LEU A 175 6.18 14.24 6.04
N ASP A 176 7.48 14.42 5.87
CA ASP A 176 8.43 14.58 6.96
C ASP A 176 8.69 16.08 7.24
N GLY A 177 8.90 16.43 8.51
CA GLY A 177 9.21 17.80 8.94
C GLY A 177 8.11 18.45 9.78
N GLU A 178 8.13 19.78 9.89
CA GLU A 178 7.17 20.50 10.74
C GLU A 178 5.75 20.47 10.17
N LEU A 179 4.82 19.97 10.98
CA LEU A 179 3.42 19.77 10.65
C LEU A 179 2.60 21.05 10.79
N THR A 180 2.89 22.03 9.93
CA THR A 180 2.18 23.33 9.88
C THR A 180 1.13 23.36 8.77
N VAL A 181 0.13 24.24 8.91
CA VAL A 181 -0.93 24.42 7.90
C VAL A 181 -0.33 24.72 6.52
N ASN A 182 0.67 25.60 6.45
CA ASN A 182 1.28 26.03 5.19
C ASN A 182 2.03 24.87 4.51
N ASN A 183 2.82 24.11 5.27
CA ASN A 183 3.59 22.98 4.74
C ASN A 183 2.67 21.88 4.19
N ILE A 184 1.60 21.55 4.92
CA ILE A 184 0.64 20.54 4.49
C ILE A 184 -0.13 21.02 3.25
N LYS A 185 -0.59 22.29 3.20
CA LYS A 185 -1.27 22.85 2.03
C LYS A 185 -0.36 22.87 0.79
N ALA A 186 0.89 23.31 0.93
CA ALA A 186 1.86 23.36 -0.16
C ALA A 186 2.12 21.96 -0.70
N SER A 187 2.40 20.99 0.18
CA SER A 187 2.70 19.62 -0.23
C SER A 187 1.50 18.92 -0.84
N SER A 188 0.30 19.11 -0.27
CA SER A 188 -0.95 18.60 -0.83
C SER A 188 -1.20 19.14 -2.25
N THR A 189 -0.86 20.42 -2.48
CA THR A 189 -0.94 21.04 -3.81
C THR A 189 0.06 20.42 -4.78
N SER A 190 1.34 20.32 -4.40
CA SER A 190 2.38 19.72 -5.25
C SER A 190 2.08 18.27 -5.61
N ILE A 191 1.59 17.48 -4.66
CA ILE A 191 1.18 16.09 -4.86
C ILE A 191 -0.03 16.01 -5.80
N PHE A 192 -1.04 16.87 -5.60
CA PHE A 192 -2.20 16.96 -6.49
C PHE A 192 -1.81 17.33 -7.93
N LEU A 193 -0.84 18.23 -8.09
CA LEU A 193 -0.24 18.62 -9.38
C LEU A 193 0.76 17.60 -9.94
N ARG A 194 0.97 16.46 -9.26
CA ARG A 194 1.88 15.38 -9.65
C ARG A 194 3.36 15.80 -9.76
N GLN A 195 3.77 16.78 -8.96
CA GLN A 195 5.14 17.30 -8.93
C GLN A 195 6.05 16.58 -7.92
N THR A 196 5.48 15.73 -7.07
CA THR A 196 6.18 14.99 -6.02
C THR A 196 6.34 13.52 -6.43
N LYS A 197 7.48 12.92 -6.08
CA LYS A 197 7.72 11.47 -6.26
C LYS A 197 6.98 10.67 -5.18
N PRO A 198 6.35 9.53 -5.52
CA PRO A 198 5.73 8.66 -4.53
C PRO A 198 6.76 8.08 -3.57
N PHE A 199 6.32 7.82 -2.36
CA PHE A 199 7.00 6.99 -1.38
C PHE A 199 6.74 5.51 -1.69
N TYR A 200 7.80 4.71 -1.62
CA TYR A 200 7.78 3.26 -1.71
C TYR A 200 8.46 2.69 -0.48
N LYS A 201 7.89 1.63 0.10
CA LYS A 201 8.51 0.97 1.26
C LYS A 201 9.83 0.31 0.88
N SER A 202 10.78 0.32 1.81
CA SER A 202 12.02 -0.44 1.70
C SER A 202 12.50 -0.81 3.09
N ASP A 203 12.86 -2.08 3.25
CA ASP A 203 13.66 -2.52 4.38
C ASP A 203 15.08 -1.92 4.30
N PRO A 204 15.86 -1.97 5.40
CA PRO A 204 17.27 -1.63 5.38
C PRO A 204 18.01 -2.48 4.35
N VAL A 205 18.91 -1.85 3.60
CA VAL A 205 19.78 -2.57 2.67
C VAL A 205 20.65 -3.55 3.48
N PRO A 206 20.65 -4.86 3.14
CA PRO A 206 21.41 -5.85 3.91
C PRO A 206 22.91 -5.56 3.83
N GLU A 207 23.61 -5.66 4.96
CA GLU A 207 25.07 -5.44 5.04
C GLU A 207 25.87 -6.43 4.16
N ASN A 208 25.36 -7.65 4.02
CA ASN A 208 25.93 -8.68 3.16
C ASN A 208 24.85 -9.21 2.21
N ASN A 209 25.15 -9.26 0.92
CA ASN A 209 24.28 -9.79 -0.13
C ASN A 209 25.01 -10.77 -1.05
N ASP A 210 25.95 -11.56 -0.52
CA ASP A 210 26.81 -12.46 -1.30
C ASP A 210 26.19 -13.85 -1.57
N GLY A 211 24.97 -14.09 -1.09
CA GLY A 211 24.26 -15.34 -1.30
C GLY A 211 24.01 -15.70 -2.77
N ASP A 212 23.75 -16.99 -3.02
CA ASP A 212 23.37 -17.54 -4.33
C ASP A 212 22.03 -16.97 -4.85
N VAL A 213 21.19 -16.50 -3.94
CA VAL A 213 19.97 -15.72 -4.23
C VAL A 213 20.13 -14.36 -3.56
N LYS A 214 20.12 -13.29 -4.36
CA LYS A 214 20.29 -11.92 -3.89
C LYS A 214 19.02 -11.40 -3.20
N ILE A 215 19.19 -10.73 -2.08
CA ILE A 215 18.11 -10.06 -1.35
C ILE A 215 17.94 -8.66 -1.93
N ILE A 216 16.72 -8.37 -2.37
CA ILE A 216 16.33 -7.08 -2.93
C ILE A 216 15.39 -6.39 -1.95
N VAL A 217 15.67 -5.12 -1.70
CA VAL A 217 14.84 -4.17 -0.97
C VAL A 217 14.53 -2.99 -1.90
N GLY A 218 13.55 -2.16 -1.56
CA GLY A 218 13.16 -1.03 -2.41
C GLY A 218 14.34 -0.11 -2.78
N ASN A 219 15.25 0.13 -1.84
CA ASN A 219 16.38 1.05 -2.01
C ASN A 219 17.57 0.50 -2.82
N ASN A 220 17.71 -0.83 -2.99
CA ASN A 220 18.76 -1.43 -3.82
C ASN A 220 18.21 -2.02 -5.14
N PHE A 221 16.90 -1.89 -5.38
CA PHE A 221 16.22 -2.47 -6.53
C PHE A 221 16.82 -1.96 -7.85
N ASP A 222 16.97 -0.64 -7.99
CA ASP A 222 17.47 -0.04 -9.22
C ASP A 222 18.91 -0.47 -9.53
N GLU A 223 19.76 -0.57 -8.51
CA GLU A 223 21.17 -0.96 -8.66
C GLU A 223 21.31 -2.41 -9.12
N ILE A 224 20.51 -3.34 -8.57
CA ILE A 224 20.69 -4.77 -8.81
C ILE A 224 19.77 -5.28 -9.93
N VAL A 225 18.48 -4.92 -9.88
CA VAL A 225 17.46 -5.48 -10.79
C VAL A 225 17.45 -4.76 -12.12
N LEU A 226 17.70 -3.44 -12.12
CA LEU A 226 17.71 -2.61 -13.33
C LEU A 226 19.11 -2.42 -13.94
N ASP A 227 20.13 -3.10 -13.44
CA ASP A 227 21.44 -3.19 -14.12
C ASP A 227 21.25 -3.79 -15.53
N GLU A 228 21.50 -3.00 -16.56
CA GLU A 228 21.37 -3.42 -17.95
C GLU A 228 22.40 -4.48 -18.35
N SER A 229 23.48 -4.66 -17.59
CA SER A 229 24.49 -5.68 -17.89
C SER A 229 24.06 -7.10 -17.50
N LYS A 230 22.96 -7.25 -16.73
CA LYS A 230 22.51 -8.52 -16.15
C LYS A 230 21.07 -8.86 -16.47
N ASP A 231 20.84 -10.13 -16.79
CA ASP A 231 19.54 -10.77 -16.73
C ASP A 231 19.18 -11.04 -15.27
N VAL A 232 17.99 -10.62 -14.81
CA VAL A 232 17.60 -10.78 -13.39
C VAL A 232 16.28 -11.52 -13.28
N LEU A 233 16.28 -12.65 -12.58
CA LEU A 233 15.08 -13.37 -12.17
C LEU A 233 14.75 -12.95 -10.73
N LEU A 234 13.60 -12.31 -10.54
CA LEU A 234 13.14 -11.81 -9.25
C LEU A 234 11.92 -12.59 -8.78
N GLU A 235 12.00 -13.17 -7.59
CA GLU A 235 10.84 -13.66 -6.84
C GLU A 235 10.35 -12.56 -5.90
N ILE A 236 9.07 -12.19 -6.01
CA ILE A 236 8.38 -11.35 -5.03
C ILE A 236 7.55 -12.27 -4.15
N TYR A 237 7.86 -12.31 -2.85
CA TYR A 237 7.26 -13.25 -1.90
C TYR A 237 6.64 -12.55 -0.69
N ALA A 238 5.92 -13.32 0.12
CA ALA A 238 5.46 -12.92 1.45
C ALA A 238 5.85 -14.00 2.48
N PRO A 239 6.42 -13.65 3.65
CA PRO A 239 6.94 -14.63 4.61
C PRO A 239 5.90 -15.63 5.14
N TRP A 240 4.65 -15.21 5.26
CA TRP A 240 3.53 -16.02 5.75
C TRP A 240 2.83 -16.83 4.66
N CYS A 241 3.19 -16.66 3.39
CA CYS A 241 2.55 -17.38 2.31
C CYS A 241 3.08 -18.82 2.21
N GLY A 242 2.23 -19.81 2.46
CA GLY A 242 2.62 -21.23 2.38
C GLY A 242 3.13 -21.67 1.00
N TYR A 243 2.64 -21.06 -0.08
CA TYR A 243 3.16 -21.30 -1.44
C TYR A 243 4.58 -20.77 -1.63
N CYS A 244 4.91 -19.60 -1.04
CA CYS A 244 6.27 -19.06 -1.05
C CYS A 244 7.22 -19.97 -0.27
N GLN A 245 6.82 -20.36 0.94
CA GLN A 245 7.61 -21.26 1.80
C GLN A 245 7.91 -22.60 1.12
N SER A 246 6.94 -23.15 0.38
CA SER A 246 7.12 -24.40 -0.37
C SER A 246 8.04 -24.23 -1.60
N PHE A 247 8.09 -23.03 -2.18
CA PHE A 247 8.88 -22.72 -3.37
C PHE A 247 10.33 -22.34 -3.04
N GLU A 248 10.57 -21.72 -1.89
CA GLU A 248 11.90 -21.28 -1.43
C GLU A 248 13.02 -22.34 -1.59
N PRO A 249 12.87 -23.61 -1.18
CA PRO A 249 13.93 -24.61 -1.37
C PRO A 249 14.26 -24.87 -2.85
N ILE A 250 13.27 -24.77 -3.74
CA ILE A 250 13.43 -24.94 -5.19
C ILE A 250 14.17 -23.74 -5.76
N TYR A 251 13.78 -22.53 -5.35
CA TYR A 251 14.38 -21.28 -5.82
C TYR A 251 15.84 -21.12 -5.36
N ASN A 252 16.14 -21.47 -4.10
CA ASN A 252 17.51 -21.51 -3.59
C ASN A 252 18.37 -22.53 -4.33
N LYS A 253 17.81 -23.71 -4.68
CA LYS A 253 18.51 -24.71 -5.49
C LYS A 253 18.82 -24.19 -6.90
N LEU A 254 17.91 -23.44 -7.51
CA LEU A 254 18.12 -22.79 -8.79
C LEU A 254 19.27 -21.76 -8.71
N GLY A 255 19.26 -20.88 -7.69
CA GLY A 255 20.33 -19.91 -7.45
C GLY A 255 21.70 -20.59 -7.35
N LYS A 256 21.80 -21.68 -6.58
CA LYS A 256 23.05 -22.45 -6.43
C LYS A 256 23.58 -23.01 -7.76
N TYR A 257 22.69 -23.47 -8.66
CA TYR A 257 23.11 -23.95 -9.98
C TYR A 257 23.58 -22.83 -10.91
N LEU A 258 23.13 -21.60 -10.69
CA LEU A 258 23.37 -20.46 -11.58
C LEU A 258 24.45 -19.50 -11.06
N LYS A 259 24.96 -19.67 -9.84
CA LYS A 259 25.92 -18.75 -9.20
C LYS A 259 27.20 -18.42 -9.97
N GLY A 260 27.58 -19.25 -10.95
CA GLY A 260 28.78 -19.07 -11.77
C GLY A 260 28.52 -18.41 -13.13
N ILE A 261 27.32 -17.91 -13.36
CA ILE A 261 26.91 -17.30 -14.63
C ILE A 261 26.85 -15.80 -14.43
N ASP A 262 27.92 -15.11 -14.78
CA ASP A 262 28.06 -13.68 -14.49
C ASP A 262 26.96 -12.83 -15.12
N SER A 263 26.37 -13.23 -16.25
CA SER A 263 25.30 -12.47 -16.91
C SER A 263 23.94 -12.61 -16.24
N LEU A 264 23.79 -13.43 -15.21
CA LEU A 264 22.50 -13.77 -14.61
C LEU A 264 22.49 -13.61 -13.09
N VAL A 265 21.46 -12.98 -12.57
CA VAL A 265 21.21 -12.83 -11.13
C VAL A 265 19.88 -13.49 -10.77
N VAL A 266 19.91 -14.35 -9.75
CA VAL A 266 18.70 -14.88 -9.10
C VAL A 266 18.48 -14.08 -7.83
N ALA A 267 17.29 -13.51 -7.66
CA ALA A 267 16.99 -12.54 -6.62
C ALA A 267 15.62 -12.78 -6.00
N LYS A 268 15.43 -12.34 -4.75
CA LYS A 268 14.15 -12.35 -4.03
C LYS A 268 13.89 -11.03 -3.30
N MET A 269 12.63 -10.61 -3.25
CA MET A 269 12.16 -9.41 -2.57
C MET A 269 10.92 -9.73 -1.73
N ASP A 270 10.90 -9.33 -0.47
CA ASP A 270 9.70 -9.39 0.34
C ASP A 270 8.76 -8.26 -0.09
N GLY A 271 7.70 -8.58 -0.83
CA GLY A 271 6.74 -7.60 -1.35
C GLY A 271 5.80 -7.02 -0.28
N THR A 272 5.91 -7.48 0.97
CA THR A 272 5.07 -7.02 2.07
C THR A 272 5.69 -5.82 2.77
N THR A 273 7.01 -5.73 2.78
CA THR A 273 7.80 -4.64 3.38
C THR A 273 8.55 -3.81 2.33
N ASN A 274 8.61 -4.25 1.07
CA ASN A 274 9.29 -3.56 0.00
C ASN A 274 8.37 -3.30 -1.20
N GLU A 275 8.49 -2.13 -1.82
CA GLU A 275 7.71 -1.74 -3.00
C GLU A 275 8.63 -1.14 -4.06
N HIS A 276 8.32 -1.39 -5.33
CA HIS A 276 8.99 -0.71 -6.44
C HIS A 276 8.03 -0.58 -7.63
N PRO A 277 7.97 0.55 -8.36
CA PRO A 277 7.05 0.75 -9.47
C PRO A 277 7.23 -0.26 -10.62
N ARG A 278 8.43 -0.84 -10.74
CA ARG A 278 8.79 -1.84 -11.75
C ARG A 278 8.52 -3.28 -11.32
N ALA A 279 8.10 -3.50 -10.07
CA ALA A 279 7.95 -4.80 -9.44
C ALA A 279 6.51 -5.00 -8.96
N LYS A 280 5.55 -4.95 -9.90
CA LYS A 280 4.14 -5.16 -9.59
C LYS A 280 3.87 -6.64 -9.38
N ALA A 281 3.24 -6.97 -8.25
CA ALA A 281 2.84 -8.33 -7.91
C ALA A 281 1.33 -8.34 -7.58
N ASP A 282 0.57 -9.14 -8.32
CA ASP A 282 -0.88 -9.32 -8.09
C ASP A 282 -1.15 -10.41 -7.03
N GLY A 283 -0.12 -11.13 -6.60
CA GLY A 283 -0.16 -12.16 -5.58
C GLY A 283 1.21 -12.72 -5.25
N PHE A 284 1.28 -13.61 -4.26
CA PHE A 284 2.54 -14.20 -3.80
C PHE A 284 2.58 -15.72 -3.98
N PRO A 285 3.70 -16.30 -4.48
CA PRO A 285 4.83 -15.60 -5.09
C PRO A 285 4.51 -15.15 -6.52
N THR A 286 5.06 -14.01 -6.92
CA THR A 286 5.12 -13.56 -8.33
C THR A 286 6.56 -13.64 -8.79
N ILE A 287 6.82 -14.18 -9.98
CA ILE A 287 8.17 -14.27 -10.55
C ILE A 287 8.24 -13.36 -11.77
N LEU A 288 9.18 -12.42 -11.74
CA LEU A 288 9.42 -11.45 -12.80
C LEU A 288 10.83 -11.65 -13.36
N PHE A 289 10.95 -11.61 -14.68
CA PHE A 289 12.22 -11.65 -15.37
C PHE A 289 12.51 -10.31 -16.05
N PHE A 290 13.68 -9.75 -15.74
CA PHE A 290 14.17 -8.48 -16.26
C PHE A 290 15.36 -8.78 -17.19
N PRO A 291 15.18 -8.76 -18.52
CA PRO A 291 16.27 -9.06 -19.46
C PRO A 291 17.35 -7.97 -19.45
N GLY A 292 18.61 -8.37 -19.57
CA GLY A 292 19.74 -7.46 -19.75
C GLY A 292 19.61 -6.65 -21.05
N GLY A 293 20.06 -5.40 -21.04
CA GLY A 293 19.98 -4.46 -22.17
C GLY A 293 18.56 -3.99 -22.52
N ASN A 294 17.53 -4.45 -21.79
CA ASN A 294 16.13 -4.16 -22.09
C ASN A 294 15.31 -3.80 -20.84
N LYS A 295 15.87 -2.97 -19.95
CA LYS A 295 15.25 -2.59 -18.66
C LYS A 295 14.29 -1.39 -18.76
N SER A 296 14.12 -0.82 -19.96
CA SER A 296 13.15 0.25 -20.21
C SER A 296 11.72 -0.24 -20.41
N PHE A 297 11.51 -1.54 -20.68
CA PHE A 297 10.19 -2.15 -20.91
C PHE A 297 9.72 -2.91 -19.67
N ASP A 298 8.43 -3.25 -19.61
CA ASP A 298 7.88 -4.04 -18.50
C ASP A 298 8.57 -5.41 -18.38
N PRO A 299 8.76 -5.93 -17.16
CA PRO A 299 9.34 -7.25 -16.96
C PRO A 299 8.45 -8.34 -17.56
N ILE A 300 9.08 -9.47 -17.91
CA ILE A 300 8.36 -10.65 -18.36
C ILE A 300 7.86 -11.40 -17.13
N THR A 301 6.55 -11.58 -17.01
CA THR A 301 5.98 -12.45 -15.96
C THR A 301 6.31 -13.90 -16.30
N VAL A 302 6.86 -14.63 -15.32
CA VAL A 302 7.29 -16.01 -15.50
C VAL A 302 6.17 -16.96 -15.08
N ASP A 303 5.45 -17.48 -16.06
CA ASP A 303 4.32 -18.40 -15.87
C ASP A 303 4.68 -19.81 -16.36
N VAL A 304 5.58 -20.47 -15.62
CA VAL A 304 5.99 -21.87 -15.83
C VAL A 304 5.87 -22.64 -14.53
N ASP A 305 5.90 -23.98 -14.61
CA ASP A 305 5.90 -24.80 -13.40
C ASP A 305 7.06 -24.40 -12.49
N ARG A 306 6.77 -24.34 -11.18
CA ARG A 306 7.71 -23.92 -10.14
C ARG A 306 8.72 -25.00 -9.79
N THR A 307 9.42 -25.50 -10.81
CA THR A 307 10.49 -26.49 -10.70
C THR A 307 11.80 -25.91 -11.23
N VAL A 308 12.94 -26.42 -10.75
CA VAL A 308 14.26 -25.98 -11.22
C VAL A 308 14.40 -26.14 -12.74
N VAL A 309 13.85 -27.22 -13.30
CA VAL A 309 14.00 -27.56 -14.72
C VAL A 309 13.25 -26.57 -15.61
N GLU A 310 12.00 -26.26 -15.28
CA GLU A 310 11.20 -25.33 -16.10
C GLU A 310 11.68 -23.89 -15.97
N LEU A 311 12.09 -23.45 -14.77
CA LEU A 311 12.72 -22.14 -14.59
C LEU A 311 14.04 -22.04 -15.38
N TYR A 312 14.87 -23.09 -15.37
CA TYR A 312 16.09 -23.12 -16.18
C TYR A 312 15.78 -23.04 -17.68
N LYS A 313 14.79 -23.79 -18.18
CA LYS A 313 14.37 -23.74 -19.60
C LYS A 313 13.88 -22.36 -19.98
N PHE A 314 13.09 -21.72 -19.11
CA PHE A 314 12.63 -20.35 -19.30
C PHE A 314 13.82 -19.40 -19.42
N LEU A 315 14.74 -19.41 -18.46
CA LEU A 315 15.92 -18.55 -18.47
C LEU A 315 16.78 -18.78 -19.72
N LYS A 316 17.01 -20.04 -20.11
CA LYS A 316 17.78 -20.35 -21.31
C LYS A 316 17.15 -19.81 -22.60
N LYS A 317 15.82 -19.72 -22.65
CA LYS A 317 15.07 -19.20 -23.80
C LYS A 317 15.05 -17.67 -23.85
N HIS A 318 15.02 -17.02 -22.69
CA HIS A 318 14.75 -15.58 -22.58
C HIS A 318 15.97 -14.73 -22.18
N ALA A 319 17.07 -15.33 -21.72
CA ALA A 319 18.28 -14.60 -21.36
C ALA A 319 18.88 -13.85 -22.55
N SER A 320 19.28 -12.60 -22.31
CA SER A 320 19.94 -11.76 -23.30
C SER A 320 21.32 -12.30 -23.67
N THR A 321 22.02 -12.96 -22.73
CA THR A 321 23.30 -13.61 -22.98
C THR A 321 23.16 -15.14 -22.90
N PRO A 322 23.51 -15.90 -23.94
CA PRO A 322 23.48 -17.36 -23.90
C PRO A 322 24.43 -17.92 -22.82
N PHE A 323 23.94 -18.87 -22.03
CA PHE A 323 24.71 -19.52 -20.97
C PHE A 323 24.53 -21.04 -20.98
N LYS A 324 25.43 -21.74 -20.29
CA LYS A 324 25.34 -23.18 -20.04
C LYS A 324 25.68 -23.45 -18.57
N LEU A 325 24.99 -24.42 -17.98
CA LEU A 325 25.36 -24.91 -16.66
C LEU A 325 26.70 -25.63 -16.75
N ALA A 326 27.59 -25.35 -15.79
CA ALA A 326 28.75 -26.20 -15.59
C ALA A 326 28.26 -27.61 -15.23
N LYS A 327 28.81 -28.63 -15.89
CA LYS A 327 28.57 -30.02 -15.48
C LYS A 327 29.03 -30.16 -14.03
N PRO A 328 28.26 -30.79 -13.13
CA PRO A 328 28.74 -31.05 -11.78
C PRO A 328 30.06 -31.82 -11.89
N ALA A 329 31.11 -31.32 -11.23
CA ALA A 329 32.39 -32.01 -11.17
C ALA A 329 32.14 -33.41 -10.63
N THR A 330 32.47 -34.43 -11.42
CA THR A 330 32.58 -35.80 -10.93
C THR A 330 33.50 -35.75 -9.71
N PRO A 331 33.10 -36.30 -8.54
CA PRO A 331 34.02 -36.35 -7.41
C PRO A 331 35.28 -37.09 -7.87
N GLU A 332 36.43 -36.41 -7.80
CA GLU A 332 37.72 -37.05 -8.02
C GLU A 332 37.83 -38.23 -7.04
N PRO A 333 38.27 -39.41 -7.49
CA PRO A 333 38.46 -40.54 -6.60
C PRO A 333 39.47 -40.12 -5.52
N VAL A 334 39.01 -40.20 -4.27
CA VAL A 334 39.84 -39.97 -3.08
C VAL A 334 41.05 -40.89 -3.17
N ILE A 335 42.23 -40.32 -3.42
CA ILE A 335 43.50 -41.05 -3.28
C ILE A 335 43.74 -41.18 -1.78
N THR A 336 43.26 -42.27 -1.19
CA THR A 336 43.67 -42.69 0.15
C THR A 336 45.14 -43.08 0.11
N THR A 337 45.99 -42.23 0.68
CA THR A 337 47.36 -42.59 1.03
C THR A 337 47.32 -43.65 2.14
N LYS A 338 47.57 -44.91 1.77
CA LYS A 338 47.86 -45.98 2.73
C LYS A 338 49.17 -45.66 3.43
N LYS A 339 49.12 -45.28 4.71
CA LYS A 339 50.25 -45.50 5.63
C LYS A 339 50.35 -47.00 5.89
N ALA A 340 51.56 -47.52 5.73
CA ALA A 340 51.93 -48.85 6.17
C ALA A 340 51.90 -48.89 7.70
N ASP A 341 51.21 -49.87 8.27
CA ASP A 341 51.51 -50.42 9.57
C ASP A 341 51.28 -51.93 9.52
N GLU A 342 52.20 -52.65 10.13
CA GLU A 342 52.38 -54.10 10.06
C GLU A 342 51.33 -54.89 10.86
N LYS A 343 50.97 -56.05 10.30
CA LYS A 343 50.59 -57.34 10.92
C LYS A 343 49.71 -57.35 12.19
N ASN A 344 48.55 -58.02 12.10
CA ASN A 344 48.42 -59.41 12.60
C ASN A 344 47.08 -60.07 12.20
N GLU A 345 47.13 -61.39 12.28
CA GLU A 345 46.22 -62.44 11.77
C GLU A 345 44.76 -62.40 12.27
N GLY A 346 43.87 -63.04 11.50
CA GLY A 346 42.77 -63.82 12.09
C GLY A 346 41.36 -63.60 11.55
N ASP A 347 40.96 -64.50 10.64
CA ASP A 347 39.70 -65.24 10.65
C ASP A 347 38.39 -64.64 10.07
N ASN A 348 38.02 -65.22 8.91
CA ASN A 348 36.71 -65.72 8.46
C ASN A 348 35.40 -64.90 8.53
N ALA A 349 34.90 -64.68 7.29
CA ALA A 349 33.61 -65.16 6.76
C ALA A 349 32.32 -64.32 6.91
N LYS A 350 31.75 -63.98 5.73
CA LYS A 350 30.32 -64.05 5.32
C LYS A 350 29.33 -63.09 6.00
N ASP A 351 28.26 -62.58 5.41
CA ASP A 351 27.64 -62.58 4.08
C ASP A 351 26.59 -61.42 4.15
N GLU A 352 26.30 -60.81 3.00
CA GLU A 352 24.98 -60.45 2.43
C GLU A 352 23.79 -60.06 3.35
N LEU A 353 22.91 -59.10 3.04
CA LEU A 353 22.61 -58.31 1.83
C LEU A 353 21.69 -57.14 2.23
#